data_AF-A0A7C3IEC0-F1
#
_entry.id   AF-A0A7C3IEC0-F1
#
_cell.length_a   1.000
_cell.length_b   1.000
_cell.length_c   1.000
_cell.angle_alpha   90.00
_cell.angle_beta   90.00
_cell.angle_gamma   90.00
#
_symmetry.space_group_name_H-M   'P 1'
#
loop_
_entity.id
_entity.type
_entity.pdbx_description
1 polymer ?
#
loop_
_entity_poly.entity_id
_entity_poly.type
_entity_poly.pdbx_seq_one_letter_code
_entity_poly.pdbx_strand_id
1 'polypeptide(L)'
;MAVTDIHSFSNPQESRVKHVELNLTVDFDARQLRGAAVLSLEPAGRRLLLDTRDLAIQRVNGSAAGFKLGEPGKHLGAPLEISLPPGSSRV
;
A
#
# COMPACT_ATOMS: atom_id res chain seq x y z
N MET A 1 -11.65 -5.14 -21.52
CA MET A 1 -11.50 -5.67 -20.14
C MET A 1 -10.04 -5.52 -19.76
N ALA A 2 -9.74 -5.00 -18.57
CA ALA A 2 -8.36 -4.95 -18.12
C ALA A 2 -7.88 -6.36 -17.77
N VAL A 3 -6.68 -6.72 -18.24
CA VAL A 3 -6.05 -8.01 -17.91
C VAL A 3 -5.64 -7.97 -16.43
N THR A 4 -5.90 -9.06 -15.71
CA THR A 4 -5.46 -9.20 -14.32
C THR A 4 -3.98 -9.56 -14.32
N ASP A 5 -3.18 -8.80 -13.57
CA ASP A 5 -1.76 -9.09 -13.39
C ASP A 5 -1.58 -10.20 -12.34
N ILE A 6 -1.09 -11.37 -12.76
CA ILE A 6 -0.86 -12.52 -11.87
C ILE A 6 0.37 -12.32 -10.95
N HIS A 7 1.14 -11.26 -11.18
CA HIS A 7 2.33 -10.91 -10.40
C HIS A 7 2.09 -9.78 -9.40
N SER A 8 0.83 -9.44 -9.14
CA SER A 8 0.44 -8.42 -8.16
C SER A 8 -0.75 -8.91 -7.33
N PHE A 9 -0.75 -8.60 -6.04
CA PHE A 9 -1.90 -8.75 -5.17
C PHE A 9 -2.85 -7.54 -5.23
N SER A 10 -2.45 -6.46 -5.91
CA SER A 10 -3.20 -5.20 -5.90
C SER A 10 -4.57 -5.30 -6.58
N ASN A 11 -5.49 -4.41 -6.20
CA ASN A 11 -6.85 -4.34 -6.75
C ASN A 11 -7.12 -3.05 -7.55
N PRO A 12 -6.35 -2.72 -8.61
CA PRO A 12 -6.47 -1.45 -9.35
C PRO A 12 -7.79 -1.27 -10.12
N GLN A 13 -8.59 -2.32 -10.23
CA GLN A 13 -9.95 -2.25 -10.78
C GLN A 13 -10.96 -1.71 -9.76
N GLU A 14 -10.67 -1.82 -8.47
CA GLU A 14 -11.52 -1.31 -7.38
C GLU A 14 -10.99 0.01 -6.81
N SER A 15 -9.67 0.07 -6.54
CA SER A 15 -8.99 1.22 -5.94
C SER A 15 -7.73 1.52 -6.72
N ARG A 16 -7.65 2.70 -7.35
CA ARG A 16 -6.54 3.04 -8.25
C ARG A 16 -5.75 4.23 -7.75
N VAL A 17 -4.46 4.03 -7.53
CA VAL A 17 -3.53 5.11 -7.21
C VAL A 17 -3.32 5.99 -8.44
N LYS A 18 -3.48 7.31 -8.28
CA LYS A 18 -3.23 8.32 -9.31
C LYS A 18 -2.00 9.18 -9.03
N HIS A 19 -1.66 9.34 -7.74
CA HIS A 19 -0.51 10.14 -7.32
C HIS A 19 0.13 9.51 -6.09
N VAL A 20 1.45 9.65 -6.00
CA VAL A 20 2.25 9.15 -4.88
C VAL A 20 3.16 10.29 -4.43
N GLU A 21 3.00 10.70 -3.18
CA GLU A 21 3.91 11.61 -2.49
C GLU A 21 4.82 10.77 -1.58
N LEU A 22 6.14 10.88 -1.77
CA LEU A 22 7.14 10.17 -0.97
C LEU A 22 7.93 11.18 -0.15
N ASN A 23 7.84 11.07 1.17
CA ASN A 23 8.70 11.80 2.10
C ASN A 23 9.61 10.78 2.79
N LEU A 24 10.84 10.66 2.28
CA LEU A 24 11.78 9.61 2.68
C LEU A 24 13.09 10.23 3.16
N THR A 25 13.63 9.65 4.22
CA THR A 25 14.99 9.87 4.72
C THR A 25 15.83 8.63 4.40
N VAL A 26 17.03 8.86 3.89
CA VAL A 26 18.02 7.80 3.64
C VAL A 26 18.89 7.64 4.89
N ASP A 27 18.86 6.45 5.48
CA ASP A 27 19.70 6.07 6.62
C ASP A 27 20.79 5.11 6.12
N PHE A 28 22.01 5.64 5.95
CA PHE A 28 23.14 4.87 5.41
C PHE A 28 23.69 3.85 6.42
N ASP A 29 23.65 4.17 7.71
CA ASP A 29 24.15 3.29 8.77
C ASP A 29 23.24 2.06 8.90
N ALA A 30 21.92 2.29 8.92
CA ALA A 30 20.93 1.21 8.94
C ALA A 30 20.70 0.57 7.56
N ARG A 31 21.20 1.17 6.48
CA ARG A 31 20.94 0.79 5.08
C ARG A 31 19.45 0.71 4.76
N GLN A 32 18.70 1.72 5.18
CA GLN A 32 17.23 1.75 5.09
C GLN A 32 16.71 3.07 4.53
N LEU A 33 15.56 2.99 3.83
CA LEU A 33 14.71 4.14 3.58
C LEU A 33 13.65 4.19 4.68
N ARG A 34 13.48 5.36 5.31
CA ARG A 34 12.49 5.58 6.37
C ARG A 34 11.62 6.78 6.04
N GLY A 35 10.32 6.67 6.23
CA GLY A 35 9.43 7.80 5.99
C GLY A 35 8.00 7.37 5.72
N ALA A 36 7.30 8.19 4.93
CA ALA A 36 5.91 8.01 4.61
C ALA A 36 5.67 8.09 3.10
N ALA A 37 4.70 7.31 2.64
CA ALA A 37 4.10 7.43 1.33
C ALA A 37 2.65 7.87 1.51
N VAL A 38 2.19 8.82 0.71
CA VAL A 38 0.79 9.22 0.67
C VAL A 38 0.24 8.98 -0.74
N LEU A 39 -0.87 8.26 -0.81
CA LEU A 39 -1.44 7.75 -2.04
C LEU A 39 -2.78 8.45 -2.31
N SER A 40 -2.90 9.15 -3.44
CA SER A 40 -4.19 9.67 -3.90
C SER A 40 -4.89 8.63 -4.77
N LEU A 41 -6.18 8.40 -4.53
CA LEU A 41 -6.96 7.32 -5.13
C LEU A 41 -8.11 7.85 -6.00
N GLU A 42 -8.27 7.30 -7.20
CA GLU A 42 -9.42 7.55 -8.09
C GLU A 42 -9.63 6.40 -9.12
N PRO A 43 -10.72 5.61 -9.01
CA PRO A 43 -11.66 5.60 -7.87
C PRO A 43 -11.02 5.03 -6.61
N ALA A 44 -11.63 5.30 -5.47
CA ALA A 44 -11.37 4.64 -4.20
C ALA A 44 -12.52 3.67 -3.91
N GLY A 45 -12.23 2.37 -3.92
CA GLY A 45 -13.18 1.33 -3.56
C GLY A 45 -13.35 1.21 -2.05
N ARG A 46 -13.81 0.04 -1.58
CA ARG A 46 -13.95 -0.26 -0.15
C ARG A 46 -12.63 -0.66 0.51
N ARG A 47 -11.66 -1.10 -0.30
CA ARG A 47 -10.38 -1.62 0.15
C ARG A 47 -9.29 -1.22 -0.81
N LEU A 48 -8.10 -0.98 -0.29
CA LEU A 48 -6.87 -0.83 -1.05
C LEU A 48 -5.97 -2.03 -0.73
N LEU A 49 -5.62 -2.81 -1.74
CA LEU A 49 -4.59 -3.84 -1.68
C LEU A 49 -3.33 -3.31 -2.35
N LEU A 50 -2.21 -3.34 -1.61
CA LEU A 50 -0.89 -2.96 -2.10
C LEU A 50 0.06 -4.14 -2.01
N ASP A 51 1.01 -4.20 -2.95
CA ASP A 51 2.13 -5.13 -2.86
C ASP A 51 3.17 -4.58 -1.89
N THR A 52 3.69 -5.45 -1.02
CA THR A 52 4.82 -5.11 -0.14
C THR A 52 5.84 -6.24 -0.16
N ARG A 53 7.12 -5.90 0.00
CA ARG A 53 8.20 -6.87 0.20
C ARG A 53 9.22 -6.25 1.15
N ASP A 54 9.52 -6.97 2.22
CA ASP A 54 10.51 -6.58 3.22
C ASP A 54 10.30 -5.15 3.78
N LEU A 55 9.02 -4.73 3.86
CA LEU A 55 8.63 -3.43 4.42
C LEU A 55 8.11 -3.59 5.86
N ALA A 56 8.64 -2.76 6.76
CA ALA A 56 8.11 -2.59 8.10
C ALA A 56 7.05 -1.48 8.12
N ILE A 57 5.77 -1.84 7.94
CA ILE A 57 4.67 -0.88 8.01
C ILE A 57 4.35 -0.58 9.48
N GLN A 58 4.51 0.69 9.88
CA GLN A 58 4.27 1.09 11.26
C GLN A 58 2.81 1.54 11.50
N ARG A 59 2.26 2.33 10.58
CA ARG A 59 0.92 2.91 10.66
C ARG A 59 0.37 3.20 9.27
N VAL A 60 -0.96 3.22 9.17
CA VAL A 60 -1.72 3.75 8.04
C VAL A 60 -2.74 4.74 8.59
N ASN A 61 -2.84 5.94 8.01
CA ASN A 61 -3.74 7.00 8.48
C ASN A 61 -3.67 7.27 10.00
N GLY A 62 -2.46 7.22 10.57
CA GLY A 62 -2.23 7.45 12.00
C GLY A 62 -2.53 6.26 12.92
N SER A 63 -3.04 5.13 12.41
CA SER A 63 -3.36 3.94 13.19
C SER A 63 -2.41 2.77 12.92
N ALA A 64 -1.91 2.13 13.98
CA ALA A 64 -1.13 0.89 13.88
C ALA A 64 -2.01 -0.34 13.58
N ALA A 65 -3.32 -0.24 13.80
CA ALA A 65 -4.32 -1.26 13.46
C ALA A 65 -5.08 -0.92 12.16
N GLY A 66 -4.65 0.12 11.44
CA GLY A 66 -5.32 0.61 10.23
C GLY A 66 -5.14 -0.27 8.99
N PHE A 67 -4.38 -1.36 9.11
CA PHE A 67 -4.06 -2.24 7.99
C PHE A 67 -3.88 -3.69 8.46
N LYS A 68 -3.93 -4.61 7.51
CA LYS A 68 -3.58 -6.02 7.70
C LYS A 68 -2.50 -6.40 6.70
N LEU A 69 -1.39 -6.95 7.20
CA LEU A 69 -0.38 -7.57 6.37
C LEU A 69 -0.72 -9.06 6.23
N GLY A 70 -0.85 -9.54 5.00
CA GLY A 70 -1.11 -10.95 4.71
C GLY A 70 0.16 -11.80 4.72
N GLU A 71 -0.02 -13.08 4.44
CA GLU A 71 1.10 -14.04 4.39
C GLU A 71 2.05 -13.74 3.22
N PRO A 72 3.37 -13.81 3.42
CA PRO A 72 4.34 -13.64 2.34
C PRO A 72 4.24 -14.76 1.30
N GLY A 73 3.90 -14.41 0.07
CA GLY A 73 4.03 -15.27 -1.10
C GLY A 73 5.51 -15.43 -1.49
N LYS A 74 5.89 -16.66 -1.83
CA LYS A 74 7.28 -17.07 -2.16
C LYS A 74 8.02 -16.10 -3.09
N HIS A 75 7.32 -15.52 -4.09
CA HIS A 75 7.92 -14.63 -5.08
C HIS A 75 7.25 -13.25 -5.18
N LEU A 76 6.13 -13.02 -4.48
CA LEU A 76 5.31 -11.82 -4.62
C LEU A 76 5.43 -10.86 -3.42
N GLY A 77 6.04 -11.31 -2.31
CA GLY A 77 6.01 -10.55 -1.06
C GLY A 77 4.68 -10.74 -0.34
N ALA A 78 4.27 -9.79 0.49
CA ALA A 78 3.04 -9.86 1.27
C ALA A 78 2.02 -8.79 0.80
N PRO A 79 0.72 -9.12 0.73
CA PRO A 79 -0.31 -8.13 0.46
C PRO A 79 -0.55 -7.26 1.70
N LEU A 80 -0.66 -5.95 1.50
CA LEU A 80 -1.08 -4.99 2.51
C LEU A 80 -2.52 -4.57 2.23
N GLU A 81 -3.44 -4.94 3.11
CA GLU A 81 -4.87 -4.61 3.01
C GLU A 81 -5.23 -3.43 3.92
N ILE A 82 -5.84 -2.41 3.34
CA ILE A 82 -6.31 -1.21 4.02
C ILE A 82 -7.80 -1.04 3.75
N SER A 83 -8.60 -0.92 4.81
CA SER A 83 -10.03 -0.62 4.69
C SER A 83 -10.23 0.87 4.42
N LEU A 84 -11.00 1.20 3.38
CA LEU A 84 -11.27 2.58 3.00
C LEU A 84 -12.69 2.98 3.44
N PRO A 85 -12.83 3.92 4.37
CA PRO A 85 -14.13 4.53 4.68
C PRO A 85 -14.75 5.19 3.42
N PRO A 86 -16.09 5.30 3.35
CA PRO A 86 -16.75 6.06 2.29
C PRO A 86 -16.20 7.49 2.18
N GLY A 87 -15.97 7.95 0.94
CA GLY A 87 -15.40 9.28 0.69
C GLY A 87 -13.88 9.38 0.82
N SER A 88 -13.19 8.27 1.07
CA SER A 88 -11.72 8.23 1.01
C SER A 88 -11.24 8.59 -0.38
N SER A 89 -10.25 9.48 -0.46
CA SER A 89 -9.54 9.80 -1.71
C SER A 89 -8.02 9.80 -1.50
N ARG A 90 -7.57 9.56 -0.26
CA ARG A 90 -6.18 9.62 0.16
C ARG A 90 -5.93 8.61 1.29
N VAL A 91 -4.76 7.99 1.28
CA VAL A 91 -4.25 7.06 2.29
C VAL A 91 -2.79 7.37 2.60
#